data_AF-A0A0C7N6B4-F1
#
_entry.id   AF-A0A0C7N6B4-F1
#
_cell.length_a   1.000
_cell.length_b   1.000
_cell.length_c   1.000
_cell.angle_alpha   90.00
_cell.angle_beta   90.00
_cell.angle_gamma   90.00
#
_symmetry.space_group_name_H-M   'P 1'
#
loop_
_entity.id
_entity.type
_entity.pdbx_description
1 polymer ?
#
loop_
_entity_poly.entity_id
_entity_poly.type
_entity_poly.pdbx_seq_one_letter_code
_entity_poly.pdbx_strand_id
1 'polypeptide(L)'
;MTEGVRIRYTRLNQVCRKALQQSVTKVQSWDKLASCFPTYTATDTGARNLSTCQQQVVEFWMELSKREFDEIFRERDIENKLNDLDDLISRAKTVQEGLKEQNTDLPCIDELTPEQLTTGNIHNSRAKLLDQLENRVARVSTLNNNIELDLQNIKAGLEEEYKELGEILDRNLGSDLEMSDDMLHEGLRDMLSELREHRSLT
;
A
#
# COMPACT_ATOMS: atom_id res chain seq x y z
N MET A 1 -12.91 6.50 -1.57
CA MET A 1 -13.12 7.20 -0.28
C MET A 1 -14.61 7.38 -0.14
N THR A 2 -15.27 6.61 0.72
CA THR A 2 -16.67 6.87 1.05
C THR A 2 -16.68 8.14 1.87
N GLU A 3 -17.04 9.26 1.25
CA GLU A 3 -17.15 10.55 1.92
C GLU A 3 -18.23 10.39 2.99
N GLY A 4 -17.79 10.19 4.24
CA GLY A 4 -18.71 10.15 5.37
C GLY A 4 -19.45 11.48 5.39
N VAL A 5 -20.75 11.45 5.69
CA VAL A 5 -21.52 12.70 5.75
C VAL A 5 -20.93 13.56 6.86
N ARG A 6 -20.20 14.61 6.47
CA ARG A 6 -19.56 15.57 7.38
C ARG A 6 -20.63 16.47 7.98
N ILE A 7 -21.10 16.12 9.18
CA ILE A 7 -22.24 16.79 9.82
C ILE A 7 -21.88 17.48 11.12
N ARG A 8 -20.84 17.02 11.82
CA ARG A 8 -20.57 17.48 13.19
C ARG A 8 -20.14 18.93 13.24
N TYR A 9 -19.23 19.35 12.37
CA TYR A 9 -18.78 20.73 12.32
C TYR A 9 -19.95 21.70 12.02
N THR A 10 -20.77 21.37 11.03
CA THR A 10 -21.99 22.12 10.69
C THR A 10 -22.94 22.23 11.88
N ARG A 11 -23.20 21.12 12.59
CA ARG A 11 -24.06 21.10 13.78
C ARG A 11 -23.48 21.91 14.93
N LEU A 12 -22.17 21.83 15.16
CA LEU A 12 -21.48 22.64 16.17
C LEU A 12 -21.68 24.14 15.87
N ASN A 13 -21.44 24.56 14.63
CA ASN A 13 -21.64 25.94 14.21
C ASN A 13 -23.10 26.41 14.41
N GLN A 14 -24.07 25.57 14.04
CA GLN A 14 -25.50 25.84 14.27
C GLN A 14 -25.82 26.03 15.76
N VAL A 15 -25.31 25.16 16.63
CA VAL A 15 -25.54 25.24 18.07
C VAL A 15 -24.91 26.50 18.66
N CYS A 16 -23.66 26.82 18.30
CA CYS A 16 -22.99 28.05 18.76
C CYS A 16 -23.76 29.32 18.35
N ARG A 17 -24.19 29.40 17.08
CA ARG A 17 -24.99 30.54 16.58
C ARG A 17 -26.32 30.65 17.29
N LYS A 18 -27.01 29.52 17.49
CA LYS A 18 -28.31 29.50 18.19
C LYS A 18 -28.15 29.92 19.64
N ALA A 19 -27.14 29.41 20.35
CA ALA A 19 -26.86 29.79 21.73
C ALA A 19 -26.57 31.29 21.84
N LEU A 20 -25.73 31.84 20.96
CA LEU A 20 -25.43 33.28 20.91
C LEU A 20 -26.70 34.12 20.71
N GLN A 21 -27.56 33.74 19.75
CA GLN A 21 -28.82 34.45 19.50
C GLN A 21 -29.76 34.42 20.72
N GLN A 22 -29.87 33.27 21.39
CA GLN A 22 -30.70 33.13 22.59
C GLN A 22 -30.15 33.97 23.75
N SER A 23 -28.83 34.04 23.93
CA SER A 23 -28.19 34.86 24.97
C SER A 23 -28.49 36.35 24.82
N VAL A 24 -28.55 36.85 23.59
CA VAL A 24 -28.77 38.28 23.30
C VAL A 24 -30.26 38.66 23.33
N THR A 25 -31.17 37.68 23.31
CA THR A 25 -32.63 37.91 23.24
C THR A 25 -33.16 38.77 24.39
N LYS A 26 -32.59 38.66 25.60
CA LYS A 26 -33.02 39.48 26.75
C LYS A 26 -32.60 40.94 26.61
N VAL A 27 -31.43 41.20 26.04
CA VAL A 27 -30.92 42.54 25.76
C VAL A 27 -31.68 43.16 24.58
N GLN A 28 -32.13 42.36 23.63
CA GLN A 28 -33.00 42.79 22.51
C GLN A 28 -34.43 43.17 22.95
N SER A 29 -34.88 42.72 24.12
CA SER A 29 -36.20 43.08 24.64
C SER A 29 -36.18 44.49 25.23
N TRP A 30 -36.83 45.43 24.52
CA TRP A 30 -36.96 46.82 24.98
C TRP A 30 -37.62 46.91 26.37
N ASP A 31 -38.68 46.15 26.62
CA ASP A 31 -39.40 46.18 27.91
C ASP A 31 -38.48 45.80 29.08
N LYS A 32 -37.62 44.80 28.89
CA LYS A 32 -36.64 44.38 29.90
C LYS A 32 -35.60 45.46 30.11
N LEU A 33 -35.08 46.04 29.03
CA LEU A 33 -34.07 47.08 29.12
C LEU A 33 -34.62 48.37 29.77
N ALA A 34 -35.81 48.80 29.37
CA ALA A 34 -36.49 49.98 29.93
C ALA A 34 -36.87 49.77 31.41
N SER A 35 -37.26 48.55 31.80
CA SER A 35 -37.56 48.24 33.21
C SER A 35 -36.35 48.40 34.14
N CYS A 36 -35.12 48.29 33.62
CA CYS A 36 -33.89 48.52 34.37
C CYS A 36 -33.54 50.01 34.50
N PHE A 37 -34.06 50.88 33.62
CA PHE A 37 -33.75 52.31 33.57
C PHE A 37 -35.01 53.21 33.47
N PRO A 38 -36.03 53.02 34.33
CA PRO A 38 -37.35 53.62 34.15
C PRO A 38 -37.33 55.16 34.14
N THR A 39 -36.52 55.77 35.00
CA THR A 39 -36.38 57.23 35.08
C THR A 39 -35.67 57.83 33.86
N TYR A 40 -34.72 57.10 33.27
CA TYR A 40 -33.96 57.56 32.11
C TYR A 40 -34.80 57.44 30.83
N THR A 41 -35.51 56.32 30.67
CA THR A 41 -36.40 56.09 29.52
C THR A 41 -37.67 56.93 29.54
N ALA A 42 -38.01 57.56 30.67
CA ALA A 42 -39.12 58.52 30.74
C ALA A 42 -38.84 59.82 29.94
N THR A 43 -37.58 60.07 29.59
CA THR A 43 -37.19 61.18 28.71
C THR A 43 -37.02 60.70 27.27
N ASP A 44 -37.52 61.48 26.29
CA ASP A 44 -37.40 61.14 24.86
C ASP A 44 -35.94 60.96 24.41
N THR A 45 -35.05 61.79 24.95
CA THR A 45 -33.60 61.72 24.68
C THR A 45 -32.98 60.46 25.29
N GLY A 46 -33.34 60.11 26.53
CA GLY A 46 -32.84 58.90 27.19
C GLY A 46 -33.34 57.63 26.51
N ALA A 47 -34.60 57.58 26.08
CA ALA A 47 -35.16 56.46 25.33
C ALA A 47 -34.43 56.26 23.98
N ARG A 48 -34.21 57.33 23.21
CA ARG A 48 -33.44 57.26 21.95
C ARG A 48 -32.00 56.80 22.18
N ASN A 49 -31.30 57.37 23.15
CA ASN A 49 -29.92 57.01 23.44
C ASN A 49 -29.80 55.54 23.85
N LEU A 50 -30.70 55.06 24.70
CA LEU A 50 -30.70 53.67 25.15
C LEU A 50 -31.03 52.70 24.02
N SER A 51 -31.95 53.04 23.12
CA SER A 51 -32.26 52.24 21.93
C SER A 51 -31.05 52.14 20.98
N THR A 52 -30.33 53.24 20.76
CA THR A 52 -29.11 53.24 19.94
C THR A 52 -28.00 52.40 20.61
N CYS A 53 -27.80 52.58 21.91
CA CYS A 53 -26.82 51.80 22.68
C CYS A 53 -27.15 50.30 22.66
N GLN A 54 -28.41 49.95 22.84
CA GLN A 54 -28.89 48.57 22.75
C GLN A 54 -28.52 47.95 21.40
N GLN A 55 -28.83 48.62 20.29
CA GLN A 55 -28.52 48.13 18.96
C GLN A 55 -27.01 47.94 18.77
N GLN A 56 -26.20 48.92 19.17
CA GLN A 56 -24.73 48.87 19.09
C GLN A 56 -24.16 47.71 19.90
N VAL A 57 -24.62 47.51 21.14
CA VAL A 57 -24.16 46.41 22.00
C VAL A 57 -24.52 45.06 21.40
N VAL A 58 -25.75 44.92 20.90
CA VAL A 58 -26.23 43.67 20.27
C VAL A 58 -25.41 43.35 19.02
N GLU A 59 -25.17 44.33 18.15
CA GLU A 59 -24.39 44.17 16.93
C GLU A 59 -22.93 43.83 17.24
N PHE A 60 -22.29 44.63 18.07
CA PHE A 60 -20.90 44.43 18.49
C PHE A 60 -20.69 43.06 19.15
N TRP A 61 -21.57 42.69 20.09
CA TRP A 61 -21.53 41.40 20.76
C TRP A 61 -21.63 40.26 19.75
N MET A 62 -22.59 40.33 18.82
CA MET A 62 -22.80 39.27 17.83
C MET A 62 -21.63 39.15 16.86
N GLU A 63 -21.10 40.26 16.37
CA GLU A 63 -19.99 40.23 15.41
C GLU A 63 -18.70 39.76 16.07
N LEU A 64 -18.35 40.32 17.23
CA LEU A 64 -17.15 39.94 17.96
C LEU A 64 -17.20 38.46 18.34
N SER A 65 -18.31 37.99 18.93
CA SER A 65 -18.44 36.58 19.34
C SER A 65 -18.32 35.62 18.15
N LYS A 66 -18.86 35.98 16.97
CA LYS A 66 -18.71 35.16 15.76
C LYS A 66 -17.26 35.08 15.32
N ARG A 67 -16.56 36.22 15.32
CA ARG A 67 -15.14 36.29 14.96
C ARG A 67 -14.29 35.44 15.90
N GLU A 68 -14.50 35.57 17.21
CA GLU A 68 -13.81 34.77 18.22
C GLU A 68 -14.07 33.27 18.06
N PHE A 69 -15.32 32.86 17.76
CA PHE A 69 -15.62 31.45 17.48
C PHE A 69 -14.85 30.93 16.26
N ASP A 70 -14.82 31.71 15.17
CA ASP A 70 -14.11 31.32 13.95
C ASP A 70 -12.58 31.26 14.17
N GLU A 71 -12.02 32.15 15.00
CA GLU A 71 -10.61 32.11 15.40
C GLU A 71 -10.30 30.87 16.23
N ILE A 72 -11.11 30.56 17.25
CA ILE A 72 -10.97 29.33 18.04
C ILE A 72 -11.05 28.08 17.16
N PHE A 73 -11.99 28.05 16.21
CA PHE A 73 -12.14 26.92 15.28
C PHE A 73 -10.91 26.74 14.40
N ARG A 74 -10.29 27.83 13.95
CA ARG A 74 -9.06 27.82 13.16
C ARG A 74 -7.84 27.39 14.00
N GLU A 75 -7.66 27.97 15.18
CA GLU A 75 -6.53 27.64 16.07
C GLU A 75 -6.51 26.17 16.48
N ARG A 76 -7.69 25.59 16.71
CA ARG A 76 -7.84 24.21 17.16
C ARG A 76 -8.01 23.22 16.02
N ASP A 77 -8.06 23.70 14.79
CA ASP A 77 -8.31 22.88 13.60
C ASP A 77 -9.55 21.97 13.76
N ILE A 78 -10.63 22.54 14.31
CA ILE A 78 -11.82 21.78 14.73
C ILE A 78 -12.55 21.19 13.53
N GLU A 79 -12.58 21.89 12.40
CA GLU A 79 -13.24 21.42 11.20
C GLU A 79 -12.64 20.10 10.71
N ASN A 80 -11.31 20.04 10.53
CA ASN A 80 -10.64 18.83 10.09
C ASN A 80 -10.81 17.70 11.11
N LYS A 81 -10.61 17.97 12.40
CA LYS A 81 -10.77 16.96 13.46
C LYS A 81 -12.17 16.35 13.50
N LEU A 82 -13.22 17.16 13.31
CA LEU A 82 -14.60 16.68 13.31
C LEU A 82 -14.94 15.94 12.01
N ASN A 83 -14.38 16.37 10.88
CA ASN A 83 -14.52 15.67 9.60
C ASN A 83 -13.84 14.30 9.65
N ASP A 84 -12.60 14.24 10.16
CA ASP A 84 -11.85 13.00 10.36
C ASP A 84 -12.59 12.04 11.30
N LEU A 85 -13.25 12.57 12.34
CA LEU A 85 -14.08 11.80 13.25
C LEU A 85 -15.32 11.22 12.56
N ASP A 86 -16.03 12.01 11.76
CA ASP A 86 -17.18 11.52 10.99
C ASP A 86 -16.76 10.42 9.99
N ASP A 87 -15.62 10.61 9.32
CA ASP A 87 -15.04 9.61 8.43
C ASP A 87 -14.62 8.34 9.19
N LEU A 88 -14.02 8.48 10.38
CA LEU A 88 -13.65 7.35 11.24
C LEU A 88 -14.88 6.55 11.69
N ILE A 89 -15.94 7.23 12.11
CA ILE A 89 -17.19 6.58 12.52
C ILE A 89 -17.83 5.86 11.33
N SER A 90 -17.82 6.46 10.14
CA SER A 90 -18.35 5.82 8.94
C SER A 90 -17.59 4.54 8.61
N ARG A 91 -16.24 4.59 8.61
CA ARG A 91 -15.40 3.40 8.38
C ARG A 91 -15.63 2.33 9.45
N ALA A 92 -15.71 2.73 10.71
CA ALA A 92 -15.92 1.80 11.83
C ALA A 92 -17.27 1.07 11.72
N LYS A 93 -18.34 1.75 11.28
CA LYS A 93 -19.64 1.12 11.04
C LYS A 93 -19.57 0.05 9.95
N THR A 94 -18.92 0.36 8.82
CA THR A 94 -18.73 -0.62 7.73
C THR A 94 -17.92 -1.82 8.17
N VAL A 95 -16.85 -1.62 8.95
CA VAL A 95 -16.04 -2.70 9.49
C VAL A 95 -16.84 -3.54 10.51
N GLN A 96 -17.63 -2.90 11.36
CA GLN A 96 -18.49 -3.58 12.33
C GLN A 96 -19.58 -4.44 11.66
N GLU A 97 -20.15 -3.98 10.56
CA GLU A 97 -21.12 -4.77 9.77
C GLU A 97 -20.48 -6.08 9.28
N GLY A 98 -19.26 -6.03 8.73
CA GLY A 98 -18.53 -7.24 8.32
C GLY A 98 -18.07 -8.14 9.47
N LEU A 99 -17.78 -7.58 10.64
CA LEU A 99 -17.37 -8.35 11.83
C LEU A 99 -18.54 -9.06 12.52
N LYS A 100 -19.74 -8.48 12.49
CA LYS A 100 -20.95 -9.11 13.03
C LYS A 100 -21.27 -10.42 12.32
N GLU A 101 -20.93 -10.54 11.04
CA GLU A 101 -21.06 -11.80 10.29
C GLU A 101 -20.09 -12.88 10.79
N GLN A 102 -18.97 -12.49 11.40
CA GLN A 102 -17.91 -13.40 11.86
C GLN A 102 -17.91 -13.66 13.39
N ASN A 103 -18.82 -13.03 14.15
CA ASN A 103 -18.89 -13.12 15.64
C ASN A 103 -17.53 -12.86 16.34
N THR A 104 -16.74 -11.93 15.80
CA THR A 104 -15.43 -11.58 16.36
C THR A 104 -15.49 -10.20 17.00
N ASP A 105 -15.43 -10.15 18.33
CA ASP A 105 -15.23 -8.88 19.06
C ASP A 105 -13.75 -8.51 19.05
N LEU A 106 -13.43 -7.29 18.63
CA LEU A 106 -12.07 -6.76 18.71
C LEU A 106 -11.86 -6.06 20.05
N PRO A 107 -10.71 -6.29 20.72
CA PRO A 107 -10.35 -5.60 21.95
C PRO A 107 -10.20 -4.10 21.73
N CYS A 108 -10.49 -3.31 22.77
CA CYS A 108 -10.31 -1.87 22.72
C CYS A 108 -8.80 -1.53 22.65
N ILE A 109 -8.45 -0.42 22.01
CA ILE A 109 -7.04 0.02 21.88
C ILE A 109 -6.38 0.17 23.25
N ASP A 110 -7.12 0.61 24.27
CA ASP A 110 -6.59 0.83 25.63
C ASP A 110 -6.26 -0.48 26.37
N GLU A 111 -6.77 -1.61 25.90
CA GLU A 111 -6.47 -2.94 26.45
C GLU A 111 -5.21 -3.56 25.82
N LEU A 112 -4.73 -2.98 24.72
CA LEU A 112 -3.58 -3.49 23.98
C LEU A 112 -2.27 -3.07 24.66
N THR A 113 -1.33 -4.01 24.73
CA THR A 113 0.02 -3.68 25.19
C THR A 113 0.78 -2.86 24.14
N PRO A 114 1.78 -2.06 24.53
CA PRO A 114 2.62 -1.33 23.57
C PRO A 114 3.28 -2.23 22.51
N GLU A 115 3.63 -3.46 22.88
CA GLU A 115 4.18 -4.46 21.95
C GLU A 115 3.15 -4.93 20.92
N GLN A 116 1.89 -5.11 21.32
CA GLN A 116 0.81 -5.47 20.41
C GLN A 116 0.50 -4.33 19.43
N LEU A 117 0.49 -3.08 19.92
CA LEU A 117 0.30 -1.90 19.08
C LEU A 117 1.41 -1.74 18.05
N THR A 118 2.67 -1.85 18.47
CA THR A 118 3.82 -1.76 17.55
C THR A 118 3.83 -2.90 16.54
N THR A 119 3.59 -4.13 16.97
CA THR A 119 3.51 -5.30 16.08
C THR A 119 2.37 -5.16 15.07
N GLY A 120 1.18 -4.72 15.52
CA GLY A 120 0.04 -4.48 14.64
C GLY A 120 0.30 -3.38 13.61
N ASN A 121 0.92 -2.27 14.01
CA ASN A 121 1.29 -1.19 13.09
C ASN A 121 2.35 -1.64 12.07
N ILE A 122 3.33 -2.45 12.49
CA ILE A 122 4.39 -2.98 11.63
C ILE A 122 3.88 -4.10 10.70
N HIS A 123 2.77 -4.76 11.04
CA HIS A 123 2.23 -5.86 10.25
C HIS A 123 1.98 -5.47 8.78
N ASN A 124 1.37 -4.31 8.54
CA ASN A 124 1.07 -3.86 7.17
C ASN A 124 2.33 -3.59 6.34
N SER A 125 3.40 -3.07 6.94
CA SER A 125 4.66 -2.86 6.22
C SER A 125 5.38 -4.19 5.95
N ARG A 126 5.37 -5.12 6.91
CA ARG A 126 5.89 -6.48 6.73
C ARG A 126 5.13 -7.24 5.64
N ALA A 127 3.81 -7.16 5.61
CA ALA A 127 2.99 -7.81 4.59
C ALA A 127 3.33 -7.30 3.18
N LYS A 128 3.49 -5.98 3.01
CA LYS A 128 3.93 -5.39 1.73
C LYS A 128 5.35 -5.82 1.34
N LEU A 129 6.27 -5.88 2.30
CA LEU A 129 7.64 -6.33 2.05
C LEU A 129 7.69 -7.81 1.66
N LEU A 130 6.90 -8.66 2.32
CA LEU A 130 6.78 -10.08 2.00
C LEU A 130 6.27 -10.29 0.57
N ASP A 131 5.22 -9.57 0.17
CA ASP A 131 4.71 -9.61 -1.21
C ASP A 131 5.78 -9.18 -2.22
N GLN A 132 6.55 -8.13 -1.92
CA GLN A 132 7.68 -7.73 -2.77
C GLN A 132 8.78 -8.80 -2.85
N LEU A 133 9.11 -9.45 -1.74
CA LEU A 133 10.10 -10.53 -1.69
C LEU A 133 9.63 -11.76 -2.46
N GLU A 134 8.37 -12.15 -2.30
CA GLU A 134 7.76 -13.28 -3.00
C GLU A 134 7.79 -13.05 -4.52
N ASN A 135 7.41 -11.85 -4.96
CA ASN A 135 7.52 -11.45 -6.36
C ASN A 135 8.98 -11.51 -6.87
N ARG A 136 9.96 -11.12 -6.05
CA ARG A 136 11.38 -11.21 -6.42
C ARG A 136 11.86 -12.65 -6.54
N VAL A 137 11.49 -13.51 -5.59
CA VAL A 137 11.83 -14.93 -5.60
C VAL A 137 11.21 -15.61 -6.82
N ALA A 138 9.93 -15.32 -7.11
CA ALA A 138 9.26 -15.81 -8.31
C ALA A 138 10.05 -15.46 -9.58
N ARG A 139 10.43 -14.18 -9.76
CA ARG A 139 11.24 -13.76 -10.92
C ARG A 139 12.58 -14.49 -11.03
N VAL A 140 13.30 -14.64 -9.92
CA VAL A 140 14.60 -15.33 -9.93
C VAL A 140 14.42 -16.81 -10.25
N SER A 141 13.38 -17.46 -9.71
CA SER A 141 13.07 -18.85 -10.03
C SER A 141 12.75 -19.03 -11.51
N THR A 142 11.96 -18.14 -12.12
CA THR A 142 11.68 -18.18 -13.56
C THR A 142 12.95 -17.99 -14.39
N LEU A 143 13.82 -17.05 -14.00
CA LEU A 143 15.08 -16.81 -14.69
C LEU A 143 16.03 -18.02 -14.59
N ASN A 144 16.15 -18.63 -13.42
CA ASN A 144 16.95 -19.84 -13.22
C ASN A 144 16.43 -21.00 -14.07
N ASN A 145 15.10 -21.21 -14.10
CA ASN A 145 14.50 -22.25 -14.94
C ASN A 145 14.76 -22.03 -16.43
N ASN A 146 14.74 -20.78 -16.89
CA ASN A 146 15.06 -20.44 -18.28
C ASN A 146 16.53 -20.73 -18.60
N ILE A 147 17.46 -20.34 -17.71
CA ILE A 147 18.89 -20.64 -17.89
C ILE A 147 19.15 -22.14 -17.90
N GLU A 148 18.47 -22.90 -17.03
CA GLU A 148 18.59 -24.35 -17.01
C GLU A 148 18.10 -24.99 -18.32
N LEU A 149 17.00 -24.49 -18.88
CA LEU A 149 16.51 -24.92 -20.19
C LEU A 149 17.51 -24.59 -21.31
N ASP A 150 18.08 -23.39 -21.31
CA ASP A 150 19.09 -22.98 -22.30
C ASP A 150 20.35 -23.87 -22.20
N LEU A 151 20.81 -24.19 -20.99
CA LEU A 151 21.94 -25.10 -20.77
C LEU A 151 21.65 -26.51 -21.26
N GLN A 152 20.44 -27.03 -21.04
CA GLN A 152 20.02 -28.34 -21.55
C GLN A 152 19.99 -28.36 -23.08
N ASN A 153 19.49 -27.29 -23.71
CA ASN A 153 19.46 -27.16 -25.17
C ASN A 153 20.87 -27.11 -25.76
N ILE A 154 21.77 -26.32 -25.16
CA ILE A 154 23.18 -26.24 -25.60
C ILE A 154 23.89 -27.58 -25.41
N LYS A 155 23.65 -28.27 -24.29
CA LYS A 155 24.23 -29.59 -24.04
C LYS A 155 23.75 -30.61 -25.08
N ALA A 156 22.45 -30.64 -25.39
CA ALA A 156 21.91 -31.51 -26.42
C ALA A 156 22.50 -31.20 -27.81
N GLY A 157 22.66 -29.91 -28.15
CA GLY A 157 23.33 -29.50 -29.38
C GLY A 157 24.79 -29.94 -29.44
N LEU A 158 25.54 -29.81 -28.34
CA LEU A 158 26.91 -30.31 -28.25
C LEU A 158 26.99 -31.82 -28.43
N GLU A 159 26.10 -32.59 -27.79
CA GLU A 159 26.05 -34.05 -27.92
C GLU A 159 25.77 -34.48 -29.37
N GLU A 160 24.88 -33.77 -30.08
CA GLU A 160 24.61 -34.04 -31.49
C GLU A 160 25.82 -33.69 -32.38
N GLU A 161 26.45 -32.53 -32.18
CA GLU A 161 27.67 -32.12 -32.92
C GLU A 161 28.84 -33.10 -32.66
N TYR A 162 29.00 -33.59 -31.43
CA TYR A 162 30.01 -34.61 -31.12
C TYR A 162 29.74 -35.91 -31.86
N LYS A 163 28.47 -36.30 -31.97
CA LYS A 163 28.06 -37.50 -32.71
C LYS A 163 28.29 -37.32 -34.22
N GLU A 164 27.91 -36.18 -34.80
CA GLU A 164 28.18 -35.86 -36.20
C GLU A 164 29.68 -35.85 -36.51
N LEU A 165 30.50 -35.25 -35.66
CA LEU A 165 31.96 -35.28 -35.79
C LEU A 165 32.52 -36.71 -35.71
N GLY A 166 31.98 -37.55 -34.83
CA GLY A 166 32.31 -38.97 -34.76
C GLY A 166 31.97 -39.71 -36.06
N GLU A 167 30.76 -39.50 -36.60
CA GLU A 167 30.35 -40.08 -37.89
C GLU A 167 31.22 -39.59 -39.06
N ILE A 168 31.61 -38.31 -39.07
CA ILE A 168 32.53 -37.74 -40.07
C ILE A 168 33.94 -38.36 -39.92
N LEU A 169 34.42 -38.53 -38.69
CA LEU A 169 35.71 -39.15 -38.41
C LEU A 169 35.70 -40.60 -38.91
N ASP A 170 34.70 -41.39 -38.53
CA ASP A 170 34.53 -42.78 -38.94
C ASP A 170 34.41 -42.91 -40.46
N ARG A 171 33.70 -41.98 -41.12
CA ARG A 171 33.57 -41.95 -42.58
C ARG A 171 34.87 -41.61 -43.31
N ASN A 172 35.72 -40.74 -42.76
CA ASN A 172 36.95 -40.28 -43.44
C ASN A 172 38.19 -41.13 -43.11
N LEU A 173 38.31 -41.60 -41.86
CA LEU A 173 39.40 -42.48 -41.43
C LEU A 173 39.08 -43.95 -41.65
N GLY A 174 37.79 -44.29 -41.85
CA GLY A 174 37.31 -45.64 -42.08
C GLY A 174 37.39 -46.49 -40.81
N SER A 175 36.31 -47.20 -40.48
CA SER A 175 36.41 -48.37 -39.58
C SER A 175 37.29 -49.50 -40.15
N ASP A 176 37.70 -49.38 -41.42
CA ASP A 176 38.48 -50.36 -42.17
C ASP A 176 39.97 -50.45 -41.78
N LEU A 177 40.46 -49.61 -40.86
CA LEU A 177 41.83 -49.74 -40.36
C LEU A 177 42.01 -51.06 -39.60
N GLU A 178 41.02 -51.53 -38.84
CA GLU A 178 41.13 -52.81 -38.12
C GLU A 178 41.09 -54.03 -39.07
N MET A 179 40.27 -54.00 -40.12
CA MET A 179 40.23 -55.09 -41.12
C MET A 179 41.46 -55.10 -42.04
N SER A 180 42.03 -53.93 -42.34
CA SER A 180 43.26 -53.83 -43.12
C SER A 180 44.47 -54.33 -42.34
N ASP A 181 44.49 -54.17 -41.02
CA ASP A 181 45.62 -54.59 -40.18
C ASP A 181 45.74 -56.12 -40.10
N ASP A 182 44.62 -56.85 -39.99
CA ASP A 182 44.60 -58.31 -40.00
C ASP A 182 45.03 -58.90 -41.36
N MET A 183 44.55 -58.33 -42.47
CA MET A 183 44.95 -58.75 -43.82
C MET A 183 46.43 -58.46 -44.11
N LEU A 184 46.95 -57.32 -43.65
CA LEU A 184 48.38 -56.99 -43.76
C LEU A 184 49.23 -57.92 -42.90
N HIS A 185 48.77 -58.26 -41.69
CA HIS A 185 49.43 -59.21 -40.81
C HIS A 185 49.52 -60.61 -41.41
N GLU A 186 48.45 -61.08 -42.06
CA GLU A 186 48.42 -62.40 -42.72
C GLU A 186 49.32 -62.42 -43.97
N GLY A 187 49.26 -61.39 -44.82
CA GLY A 187 50.15 -61.26 -45.98
C GLY A 187 51.64 -61.16 -45.60
N LEU A 188 51.97 -60.50 -44.48
CA LEU A 188 53.34 -60.42 -43.98
C LEU A 188 53.82 -61.78 -43.43
N ARG A 189 52.90 -62.55 -42.83
CA ARG A 189 53.17 -63.92 -42.35
C ARG A 189 53.44 -64.88 -43.53
N ASP A 190 52.72 -64.72 -44.63
CA ASP A 190 52.93 -65.52 -45.84
C ASP A 190 54.27 -65.20 -46.52
N MET A 191 54.61 -63.90 -46.67
CA MET A 191 55.93 -63.50 -47.20
C MET A 191 57.10 -63.99 -46.35
N LEU A 192 56.95 -63.99 -45.02
CA LEU A 192 57.96 -64.54 -44.12
C LEU A 192 58.09 -66.06 -44.25
N SER A 193 56.99 -66.76 -44.56
CA SER A 193 56.99 -68.21 -44.82
C SER A 193 57.72 -68.53 -46.12
N GLU A 194 57.44 -67.80 -47.21
CA GLU A 194 58.11 -67.98 -48.51
C GLU A 194 59.62 -67.68 -48.44
N LEU A 195 60.04 -66.63 -47.74
CA LEU A 195 61.46 -66.33 -47.55
C LEU A 195 62.19 -67.42 -46.74
N ARG A 196 61.48 -68.10 -45.85
CA ARG A 196 62.02 -69.22 -45.06
C ARG A 196 62.14 -70.49 -45.89
N GLU A 197 61.19 -70.74 -46.79
CA GLU A 197 61.22 -71.84 -47.75
C GLU A 197 62.33 -71.64 -48.79
N HIS A 198 62.50 -70.43 -49.32
CA HIS A 198 63.61 -70.14 -50.24
C HIS A 198 64.99 -70.26 -49.61
N ARG A 199 65.13 -69.97 -48.31
CA ARG A 199 66.40 -70.11 -47.57
C ARG A 199 66.73 -71.55 -47.17
N SER A 200 65.78 -72.48 -47.31
CA SER A 200 65.98 -73.91 -47.04
C SER A 200 66.23 -74.74 -48.32
N LEU A 201 66.21 -74.09 -49.49
CA LEU A 201 66.46 -74.69 -50.82
C LEU A 201 67.82 -74.27 -51.44
N THR A 202 68.67 -73.57 -50.70
CA THR A 202 70.10 -73.28 -51.01
C THR A 202 70.98 -73.66 -49.84
#